data_AF-A0A3C0TWN8-F1
#
_entry.id   AF-A0A3C0TWN8-F1
#
_cell.length_a   1.000
_cell.length_b   1.000
_cell.length_c   1.000
_cell.angle_alpha   90.00
_cell.angle_beta   90.00
_cell.angle_gamma   90.00
#
_symmetry.space_group_name_H-M   'P 1'
#
loop_
_entity.id
_entity.type
_entity.pdbx_description
1 polymer ?
#
loop_
_entity_poly.entity_id
_entity_poly.type
_entity_poly.pdbx_seq_one_letter_code
_entity_poly.pdbx_strand_id
1 'polypeptide(L)' 'MKVMVADIEAEAARRAADELTGKGHEAAWVQVDVTSLDAMKAAAQKTVDTFGKVHVLCN' A
#
# COMPACT_ATOMS: atom_id res chain seq x y z
N MET A 1 5.42 12.71 -0.55
CA MET A 1 5.19 11.71 0.53
C MET A 1 5.17 10.33 -0.11
N LYS A 2 5.68 9.30 0.57
CA LYS A 2 5.63 7.92 0.06
C LYS A 2 4.41 7.22 0.65
N VAL A 3 3.56 6.63 -0.20
CA VAL A 3 2.28 6.06 0.23
C VAL A 3 2.15 4.63 -0.30
N MET A 4 1.86 3.68 0.59
CA MET A 4 1.35 2.37 0.20
C MET A 4 -0.18 2.40 0.32
N VAL A 5 -0.89 2.16 -0.78
CA VAL A 5 -2.34 1.93 -0.76
C VAL A 5 -2.58 0.45 -0.56
N ALA A 6 -3.30 0.10 0.50
CA ALA A 6 -3.61 -1.28 0.83
C ALA A 6 -5.12 -1.46 0.83
N ASP A 7 -5.63 -2.37 -0.01
CA ASP A 7 -7.07 -2.62 -0.16
C ASP A 7 -7.32 -4.11 -0.47
N ILE A 8 -8.51 -4.62 -0.15
CA ILE A 8 -8.92 -5.97 -0.54
C ILE A 8 -9.22 -6.03 -2.05
N GLU A 9 -9.64 -4.91 -2.65
CA GLU A 9 -9.90 -4.77 -4.08
C GLU A 9 -8.65 -4.27 -4.82
N ALA A 10 -7.92 -5.18 -5.48
CA ALA A 10 -6.66 -4.86 -6.15
C ALA A 10 -6.76 -3.73 -7.20
N GLU A 11 -7.85 -3.71 -7.98
CA GLU A 11 -8.06 -2.69 -9.01
C GLU A 11 -8.32 -1.30 -8.41
N ALA A 12 -9.04 -1.22 -7.29
CA ALA A 12 -9.27 0.04 -6.58
C ALA A 12 -7.95 0.58 -6.00
N ALA A 13 -7.15 -0.28 -5.35
CA ALA A 13 -5.85 0.08 -4.81
C ALA A 13 -4.90 0.59 -5.90
N ARG A 14 -4.85 -0.12 -7.04
CA ARG A 14 -4.03 0.25 -8.20
C ARG A 14 -4.42 1.63 -8.72
N ARG A 15 -5.71 1.88 -8.96
CA ARG A 15 -6.19 3.18 -9.47
C ARG A 15 -5.84 4.32 -8.52
N ALA A 16 -6.03 4.14 -7.22
CA ALA A 16 -5.67 5.15 -6.23
C ALA A 16 -4.16 5.44 -6.22
N ALA A 17 -3.32 4.41 -6.31
CA ALA A 17 -1.87 4.61 -6.44
C ALA A 17 -1.48 5.30 -7.75
N ASP A 18 -2.10 4.93 -8.88
CA ASP A 18 -1.88 5.57 -10.17
C ASP A 18 -2.32 7.06 -10.15
N GLU A 19 -3.41 7.40 -9.49
CA GLU A 19 -3.83 8.79 -9.28
C GLU A 19 -2.84 9.59 -8.42
N LEU A 20 -2.31 8.98 -7.36
CA LEU A 20 -1.31 9.62 -6.49
C LEU A 20 0.02 9.83 -7.24
N THR A 21 0.44 8.85 -8.03
CA THR A 21 1.63 9.00 -8.89
C THR A 21 1.43 10.05 -9.97
N GLY A 22 0.24 10.12 -10.58
CA GLY A 22 -0.13 11.18 -11.53
C GLY A 22 -0.09 12.60 -10.94
N LYS A 23 -0.28 12.73 -9.61
CA LYS A 23 -0.15 13.99 -8.86
C LYS A 23 1.30 14.28 -8.41
N GLY A 24 2.27 13.46 -8.80
CA GLY A 24 3.69 13.62 -8.46
C GLY A 24 4.09 13.06 -7.09
N HIS A 25 3.27 12.20 -6.48
CA HIS A 25 3.62 11.49 -5.26
C HIS A 25 4.29 10.13 -5.58
N GLU A 26 5.15 9.65 -4.68
CA GLU A 26 5.62 8.27 -4.74
C GLU A 26 4.56 7.39 -4.10
N ALA A 27 3.85 6.60 -4.91
CA ALA A 27 2.81 5.70 -4.41
C ALA A 27 2.98 4.30 -5.00
N ALA A 28 2.66 3.29 -4.20
CA ALA A 28 2.60 1.89 -4.57
C ALA A 28 1.32 1.28 -3.98
N TRP A 29 0.96 0.09 -4.44
CA TRP A 29 -0.22 -0.61 -3.95
C TRP A 29 0.05 -2.06 -3.58
N VAL A 30 -0.79 -2.58 -2.69
CA VAL A 30 -0.81 -3.97 -2.28
C VAL A 30 -2.25 -4.42 -2.06
N GLN A 31 -2.60 -5.58 -2.60
CA GLN A 31 -3.86 -6.22 -2.24
C GLN A 31 -3.69 -6.86 -0.85
N VAL A 32 -4.59 -6.56 0.08
CA VAL A 32 -4.55 -7.13 1.43
C VAL A 32 -5.97 -7.36 1.95
N ASP A 33 -6.20 -8.55 2.50
CA ASP A 33 -7.34 -8.80 3.37
C ASP A 33 -6.89 -8.57 4.82
N VAL A 34 -7.42 -7.52 5.45
CA VAL A 34 -7.05 -7.13 6.82
C VAL A 34 -7.49 -8.14 7.88
N THR A 35 -8.40 -9.07 7.54
CA THR A 35 -8.81 -10.16 8.44
C THR A 35 -7.78 -11.29 8.49
N SER A 36 -6.86 -11.35 7.51
CA SER A 36 -5.79 -12.33 7.44
C SER A 36 -4.48 -11.77 7.98
N LEU A 37 -4.02 -12.32 9.10
CA LEU A 37 -2.75 -11.93 9.72
C LEU A 37 -1.55 -12.13 8.77
N ASP A 38 -1.57 -13.19 7.96
CA ASP A 38 -0.48 -13.48 7.03
C ASP A 38 -0.49 -12.49 5.85
N ALA A 39 -1.67 -12.10 5.37
CA ALA A 39 -1.80 -11.05 4.37
C ALA A 39 -1.28 -9.70 4.91
N MET A 40 -1.61 -9.37 6.16
CA MET A 40 -1.12 -8.15 6.82
C MET A 40 0.41 -8.13 6.96
N LYS A 41 1.02 -9.26 7.34
CA LYS A 41 2.49 -9.38 7.41
C LYS A 41 3.13 -9.23 6.04
N ALA A 42 2.56 -9.85 5.01
CA ALA A 42 3.04 -9.71 3.63
C ALA A 42 2.94 -8.27 3.12
N ALA A 43 1.84 -7.57 3.42
CA ALA A 43 1.66 -6.16 3.08
C ALA A 43 2.68 -5.25 3.78
N ALA A 44 2.94 -5.48 5.07
CA ALA A 44 3.96 -4.76 5.82
C ALA A 44 5.36 -4.98 5.24
N GLN A 45 5.73 -6.23 4.96
CA GLN A 45 7.03 -6.56 4.34
C GLN A 45 7.18 -5.89 2.98
N LYS A 46 6.18 -6.00 2.11
CA LYS A 46 6.19 -5.34 0.79
C LYS A 46 6.36 -3.83 0.90
N THR A 47 5.72 -3.22 1.89
CA THR A 47 5.84 -1.76 2.14
C THR A 47 7.26 -1.38 2.55
N VAL A 48 7.87 -2.17 3.43
CA VAL A 48 9.25 -1.98 3.86
C VAL A 48 10.22 -2.23 2.70
N ASP A 49 10.00 -3.25 1.88
CA ASP A 49 10.85 -3.51 0.71
C ASP A 49 10.78 -2.38 -0.32
N THR A 50 9.60 -1.75 -0.46
CA THR A 50 9.38 -0.66 -1.43
C THR A 50 9.91 0.67 -0.93
N PHE A 51 9.71 1.00 0.35
CA PHE A 51 9.96 2.35 0.90
C PHE A 51 11.01 2.41 2.00
N GLY A 52 11.54 1.27 2.43
CA GLY A 52 12.55 1.10 3.48
C GLY A 52 12.01 1.08 4.91
N LYS A 53 10.86 1.71 5.18
CA LYS A 53 10.21 1.73 6.51
C LYS A 53 8.77 2.25 6.43
N VAL A 54 8.00 2.01 7.50
CA VAL A 54 6.65 2.58 7.72
C VAL A 54 6.72 3.58 8.87
N HIS A 55 6.35 4.83 8.62
CA HIS A 55 6.32 5.87 9.65
C HIS A 55 4.94 6.10 10.25
N VAL A 56 3.89 5.96 9.43
CA VAL A 56 2.50 6.24 9.78
C VAL A 56 1.65 5.13 9.18
N LEU A 57 0.72 4.62 9.99
CA LEU A 57 -0.31 3.67 9.58
C LEU A 57 -1.68 4.35 9.78
N CYS A 58 -2.54 4.25 8.77
CA CYS A 58 -3.92 4.73 8.82
C CYS A 58 -4.85 3.52 8.61
N ASN A 59 -5.76 3.29 9.56
CA ASN A 59 -6.80 2.26 9.47
C ASN A 59 -8.13 2.95 9.19
#